data_AF-A0A4Q3WYW8-F1
#
_entry.id   AF-A0A4Q3WYW8-F1
#
_cell.length_a   1.000
_cell.length_b   1.000
_cell.length_c   1.000
_cell.angle_alpha   90.00
_cell.angle_beta   90.00
_cell.angle_gamma   90.00
#
_symmetry.space_group_name_H-M   'P 1'
#
loop_
_entity.id
_entity.type
_entity.pdbx_description
1 polymer ?
#
loop_
_entity_poly.entity_id
_entity_poly.type
_entity_poly.pdbx_seq_one_letter_code
_entity_poly.pdbx_strand_id
1 'polypeptide(L)'
;AYTWLGQLENELLQVRSPWRATEIVALSVLLAALILVVCLYFGFGILSLPIAAVALLIPRSYVKFLRGRYYRKFDDQLADALMLMSNSLRAGFSFMQSMEMVAREAPAPISDEFYRVTQEISIGVPVSEAMISMTDRIKSLDLSLVVTAVIIQREVGGALAQLLELIAAVIRERQRIKGEIRTLTAQGTLTGAILGAMPITVGIAIVLVGRVSQPGEPSFIEPLIATDLGHLLLAGALIWQCIGVFIIMRIVRIKV
;
A
#
# COMPACT_ATOMS: atom_id res chain seq x y z
N ALA A 1 -16.54 -15.84 23.76
CA ALA A 1 -15.17 -16.09 23.26
C ALA A 1 -15.20 -16.08 21.74
N TYR A 2 -14.75 -14.99 21.10
CA TYR A 2 -14.76 -14.90 19.64
C TYR A 2 -13.75 -15.90 19.09
N THR A 3 -14.23 -16.91 18.37
CA THR A 3 -13.36 -17.82 17.63
C THR A 3 -12.56 -17.00 16.61
N TRP A 4 -11.31 -17.38 16.35
CA TRP A 4 -10.44 -16.68 15.40
C TRP A 4 -11.09 -16.50 14.01
N LEU A 5 -11.98 -17.43 13.63
CA LEU A 5 -12.82 -17.35 12.43
C LEU A 5 -13.81 -16.18 12.46
N GLY A 6 -14.48 -15.94 13.59
CA GLY A 6 -15.43 -14.83 13.72
C GLY A 6 -14.76 -13.46 13.66
N GLN A 7 -13.51 -13.34 14.13
CA GLN A 7 -12.73 -12.12 13.93
C GLN A 7 -12.40 -11.91 12.45
N LEU A 8 -12.00 -12.96 11.74
CA LEU A 8 -11.63 -12.91 10.32
C LEU A 8 -12.86 -12.63 9.43
N GLU A 9 -14.01 -13.17 9.80
CA GLU A 9 -15.29 -12.90 9.14
C GLU A 9 -15.72 -11.45 9.35
N ASN A 10 -15.62 -10.92 10.56
CA ASN A 10 -15.87 -9.50 10.81
C ASN A 10 -14.92 -8.58 10.02
N GLU A 11 -13.63 -8.94 9.90
CA GLU A 11 -12.67 -8.18 9.08
C GLU A 11 -12.99 -8.25 7.57
N LEU A 12 -13.46 -9.39 7.07
CA LEU A 12 -13.83 -9.55 5.67
C LEU A 12 -15.16 -8.89 5.32
N LEU A 13 -16.12 -8.91 6.25
CA LEU A 13 -17.39 -8.17 6.15
C LEU A 13 -17.14 -6.65 6.12
N GLN A 14 -16.16 -6.16 6.88
CA GLN A 14 -15.74 -4.75 6.84
C GLN A 14 -15.18 -4.34 5.46
N VAL A 15 -14.54 -5.25 4.75
CA VAL A 15 -13.94 -4.97 3.42
C VAL A 15 -14.89 -5.36 2.27
N ARG A 16 -16.11 -5.86 2.58
CA ARG A 16 -17.06 -6.43 1.62
C ARG A 16 -16.37 -7.34 0.58
N SER A 17 -15.44 -8.17 1.06
CA SER A 17 -14.78 -9.16 0.20
C SER A 17 -15.83 -10.10 -0.38
N PRO A 18 -15.79 -10.43 -1.69
CA PRO A 18 -16.70 -11.42 -2.27
C PRO A 18 -16.48 -12.82 -1.70
N TRP A 19 -15.35 -13.04 -1.01
CA TRP A 19 -14.97 -14.32 -0.41
C TRP A 19 -15.37 -14.39 1.06
N ARG A 20 -15.99 -15.51 1.45
CA ARG A 20 -16.27 -15.82 2.86
C ARG A 20 -14.97 -16.17 3.60
N ALA A 21 -14.93 -15.90 4.91
CA ALA A 21 -13.80 -16.28 5.77
C ALA A 21 -13.48 -17.77 5.67
N THR A 22 -14.53 -18.59 5.56
CA THR A 22 -14.43 -20.04 5.38
C THR A 22 -13.79 -20.42 4.05
N GLU A 23 -14.05 -19.69 2.97
CA GLU A 23 -13.45 -19.94 1.65
C GLU A 23 -11.97 -19.60 1.65
N ILE A 24 -11.57 -18.47 2.25
CA ILE A 24 -10.14 -18.08 2.34
C ILE A 24 -9.37 -19.09 3.21
N VAL A 25 -9.95 -19.51 4.33
CA VAL A 25 -9.32 -20.52 5.20
C VAL A 25 -9.25 -21.87 4.48
N ALA A 26 -10.34 -22.32 3.83
CA ALA A 26 -10.35 -23.58 3.09
C ALA A 26 -9.31 -23.58 1.96
N LEU A 27 -9.23 -22.52 1.16
CA LEU A 27 -8.29 -22.38 0.06
C LEU A 27 -6.84 -22.36 0.56
N SER A 28 -6.60 -21.76 1.72
CA SER A 28 -5.27 -21.76 2.35
C SER A 28 -4.85 -23.11 2.93
N VAL A 29 -5.79 -23.87 3.50
CA VAL A 29 -5.53 -25.23 4.00
C VAL A 29 -5.26 -26.15 2.82
N LEU A 30 -6.01 -26.00 1.72
CA LEU A 30 -5.81 -26.76 0.49
C LEU A 30 -4.46 -26.44 -0.15
N LEU A 31 -4.06 -25.17 -0.18
CA LEU A 31 -2.75 -24.73 -0.64
C LEU A 31 -1.62 -25.27 0.26
N ALA A 32 -1.78 -25.22 1.59
CA ALA A 32 -0.80 -25.75 2.53
C ALA A 32 -0.65 -27.27 2.40
N ALA A 33 -1.75 -27.99 2.21
CA ALA A 33 -1.74 -29.43 1.95
C ALA A 33 -1.05 -29.77 0.63
N LEU A 34 -1.30 -29.01 -0.44
CA LEU A 34 -0.62 -29.18 -1.72
C LEU A 34 0.89 -28.95 -1.59
N ILE A 35 1.30 -27.88 -0.92
CA ILE A 35 2.72 -27.57 -0.70
C ILE A 35 3.40 -28.68 0.14
N LEU A 36 2.72 -29.21 1.16
CA LEU A 36 3.21 -30.32 1.96
C LEU A 36 3.46 -31.57 1.09
N VAL A 37 2.47 -31.96 0.27
CA VAL A 37 2.57 -33.13 -0.63
C VAL A 37 3.71 -32.97 -1.62
N VAL A 38 3.85 -31.79 -2.22
CA VAL A 38 4.95 -31.49 -3.15
C VAL A 38 6.31 -31.54 -2.43
N CYS A 39 6.46 -30.93 -1.25
CA CYS A 39 7.71 -30.97 -0.50
C CYS A 39 8.10 -32.39 -0.06
N LEU A 40 7.13 -33.23 0.30
CA LEU A 40 7.37 -34.64 0.64
C LEU A 40 7.78 -35.45 -0.60
N TYR A 41 7.16 -35.21 -1.75
CA TYR A 41 7.51 -35.86 -3.03
C TYR A 41 8.95 -35.55 -3.47
N PHE A 42 9.42 -34.32 -3.27
CA PHE A 42 10.79 -33.90 -3.61
C PHE A 42 11.83 -34.16 -2.51
N GLY A 43 11.48 -34.83 -1.41
CA GLY A 43 12.44 -35.25 -0.38
C GLY A 43 12.87 -34.16 0.63
N PHE A 44 12.18 -33.02 0.68
CA PHE A 44 12.46 -31.92 1.63
C PHE A 44 11.85 -32.16 3.02
N GLY A 45 12.00 -33.38 3.57
CA GLY A 45 11.26 -33.83 4.76
C GLY A 45 11.40 -32.94 6.01
N ILE A 46 12.58 -32.34 6.23
CA ILE A 46 12.83 -31.45 7.37
C ILE A 46 12.33 -30.01 7.12
N LEU A 47 12.29 -29.56 5.86
CA LEU A 47 11.81 -28.22 5.48
C LEU A 47 10.30 -28.14 5.26
N SER A 48 9.62 -29.28 5.08
CA SER A 48 8.17 -29.32 4.77
C SER A 48 7.30 -28.74 5.88
N LEU A 49 7.65 -28.97 7.16
CA LEU A 49 6.92 -28.49 8.33
C LEU A 49 6.95 -26.95 8.47
N PRO A 50 8.11 -26.28 8.44
CA PRO A 50 8.14 -24.81 8.50
C PRO A 50 7.48 -24.15 7.27
N ILE A 51 7.60 -24.75 6.08
CA ILE A 51 6.95 -24.23 4.87
C ILE A 51 5.41 -24.33 5.00
N ALA A 52 4.88 -25.45 5.48
CA ALA A 52 3.45 -25.60 5.73
C ALA A 52 2.95 -24.64 6.83
N ALA A 53 3.75 -24.39 7.87
CA ALA A 53 3.42 -23.41 8.91
C ALA A 53 3.36 -21.97 8.37
N VAL A 54 4.26 -21.60 7.45
CA VAL A 54 4.23 -20.31 6.76
C VAL A 54 3.01 -20.19 5.84
N ALA A 55 2.60 -21.28 5.19
CA ALA A 55 1.39 -21.29 4.36
C ALA A 55 0.12 -20.93 5.15
N LEU A 56 0.05 -21.29 6.44
CA LEU A 56 -1.05 -20.91 7.34
C LEU A 56 -1.04 -19.41 7.74
N LEU A 57 0.04 -18.67 7.46
CA LEU A 57 0.12 -17.22 7.67
C LEU A 57 -0.33 -16.42 6.43
N ILE A 58 -0.43 -17.07 5.27
CA ILE A 58 -0.89 -16.45 3.99
C ILE A 58 -2.29 -15.84 4.12
N PRO A 59 -3.31 -16.47 4.73
CA PRO A 59 -4.64 -15.86 4.89
C PRO A 59 -4.60 -14.55 5.64
N ARG A 60 -3.89 -14.54 6.79
CA ARG A 60 -3.82 -13.38 7.67
C ARG A 60 -3.13 -12.21 6.98
N SER A 61 -2.05 -12.47 6.24
CA SER A 61 -1.35 -11.45 5.49
C SER A 61 -2.17 -10.95 4.30
N TYR A 62 -2.89 -11.83 3.60
CA TYR A 62 -3.78 -11.48 2.50
C TYR A 62 -4.93 -10.58 2.96
N VAL A 63 -5.63 -10.92 4.05
CA VAL A 63 -6.71 -10.08 4.61
C VAL A 63 -6.17 -8.72 5.04
N LYS A 64 -5.02 -8.67 5.72
CA LYS A 64 -4.35 -7.41 6.06
C LYS A 64 -4.03 -6.57 4.83
N PHE A 65 -3.57 -7.20 3.74
CA PHE A 65 -3.30 -6.52 2.48
C PHE A 65 -4.58 -5.95 1.84
N LEU A 66 -5.66 -6.74 1.78
CA LEU A 66 -6.97 -6.31 1.27
C LEU A 66 -7.50 -5.11 2.07
N ARG A 67 -7.43 -5.19 3.40
CA ARG A 67 -7.84 -4.13 4.31
C ARG A 67 -7.01 -2.86 4.11
N GLY A 68 -5.69 -3.01 3.98
CA GLY A 68 -4.81 -1.89 3.66
C GLY A 68 -5.12 -1.24 2.31
N ARG A 69 -5.49 -2.03 1.30
CA ARG A 69 -5.94 -1.53 0.00
C ARG A 69 -7.29 -0.81 0.10
N TYR A 70 -8.24 -1.34 0.85
CA TYR A 70 -9.55 -0.75 1.08
C TYR A 70 -9.42 0.63 1.74
N TYR A 71 -8.66 0.75 2.83
CA TYR A 71 -8.46 2.02 3.52
C TYR A 71 -7.71 3.06 2.69
N ARG A 72 -6.67 2.64 1.95
CA ARG A 72 -6.00 3.57 1.00
C ARG A 72 -6.97 4.09 -0.06
N LYS A 73 -7.81 3.21 -0.61
CA LYS A 73 -8.82 3.61 -1.59
C LYS A 73 -9.85 4.56 -0.99
N PHE A 74 -10.20 4.39 0.28
CA PHE A 74 -11.04 5.32 1.01
C PHE A 74 -10.39 6.71 1.13
N ASP A 75 -9.13 6.78 1.57
CA ASP A 75 -8.38 8.04 1.69
C ASP A 75 -8.23 8.75 0.35
N ASP A 76 -7.98 7.99 -0.72
CA ASP A 76 -7.85 8.52 -2.08
C ASP A 76 -9.15 9.20 -2.54
N GLN A 77 -10.32 8.66 -2.15
CA GLN A 77 -11.64 9.14 -2.56
C GLN A 77 -12.24 10.19 -1.60
N LEU A 78 -11.69 10.36 -0.39
CA LEU A 78 -12.26 11.21 0.64
C LEU A 78 -12.45 12.66 0.16
N ALA A 79 -11.45 13.23 -0.51
CA ALA A 79 -11.54 14.61 -1.00
C ALA A 79 -12.65 14.80 -2.06
N ASP A 80 -12.91 13.80 -2.91
CA ASP A 80 -14.00 13.85 -3.88
C ASP A 80 -15.36 13.77 -3.20
N ALA A 81 -15.48 12.93 -2.16
CA ALA A 81 -16.70 12.81 -1.37
C ALA A 81 -17.05 14.13 -0.65
N LEU A 82 -16.06 14.81 -0.06
CA LEU A 82 -16.25 16.10 0.59
C LEU A 82 -16.66 17.19 -0.41
N MET A 83 -16.12 17.16 -1.63
CA MET A 83 -16.55 18.08 -2.70
C MET A 83 -18.00 17.82 -3.11
N LEU A 84 -18.40 16.56 -3.24
CA LEU A 84 -19.79 16.19 -3.55
C LEU A 84 -20.74 16.72 -2.46
N MET A 85 -20.40 16.54 -1.18
CA MET A 85 -21.17 17.11 -0.07
C MET A 85 -21.18 18.64 -0.06
N SER A 86 -20.05 19.28 -0.34
CA SER A 86 -19.97 20.75 -0.38
C SER A 86 -20.90 21.31 -1.45
N ASN A 87 -20.91 20.69 -2.63
CA ASN A 87 -21.77 21.09 -3.75
C ASN A 87 -23.26 20.88 -3.43
N SER A 88 -23.63 19.77 -2.79
CA SER A 88 -25.03 19.55 -2.39
C SER A 88 -25.48 20.54 -1.31
N LEU A 89 -24.63 20.84 -0.32
CA LEU A 89 -24.92 21.86 0.69
C LEU A 89 -25.10 23.24 0.07
N ARG A 90 -24.28 23.61 -0.93
CA ARG A 90 -24.42 24.88 -1.68
C ARG A 90 -25.71 24.96 -2.49
N ALA A 91 -26.16 23.82 -3.01
CA ALA A 91 -27.45 23.71 -3.71
C ALA A 91 -28.66 23.76 -2.76
N GLY A 92 -28.44 23.92 -1.45
CA GLY A 92 -29.49 24.07 -0.45
C GLY A 92 -29.97 22.76 0.18
N PHE A 93 -29.33 21.63 -0.14
CA PHE A 93 -29.63 20.37 0.54
C PHE A 93 -29.17 20.41 2.00
N SER A 94 -29.89 19.69 2.86
CA SER A 94 -29.47 19.48 4.25
C SER A 94 -28.21 18.61 4.34
N PHE A 95 -27.54 18.65 5.49
CA PHE A 95 -26.38 17.79 5.77
C PHE A 95 -26.72 16.30 5.62
N MET A 96 -27.88 15.86 6.10
CA MET A 96 -28.33 14.47 5.97
C MET A 96 -28.54 14.07 4.50
N GLN A 97 -29.20 14.93 3.71
CA GLN A 97 -29.37 14.68 2.27
C GLN A 97 -28.02 14.64 1.53
N SER A 98 -27.06 15.46 1.96
CA SER A 98 -25.70 15.47 1.42
C SER A 98 -24.94 14.17 1.73
N MET A 99 -25.07 13.65 2.96
CA MET A 99 -24.53 12.33 3.34
C MET A 99 -25.16 11.20 2.52
N GLU A 100 -26.48 11.25 2.31
CA GLU A 100 -27.19 10.27 1.47
C GLU A 100 -26.77 10.34 0.00
N MET A 101 -26.49 11.53 -0.53
CA MET A 101 -25.98 11.70 -1.89
C MET A 101 -24.63 11.01 -2.05
N VAL A 102 -23.70 11.21 -1.11
CA VAL A 102 -22.42 10.49 -1.10
C VAL A 102 -22.63 8.98 -1.01
N ALA A 103 -23.53 8.53 -0.14
CA ALA A 103 -23.84 7.11 0.02
C ALA A 103 -24.36 6.46 -1.28
N ARG A 104 -25.02 7.22 -2.17
CA ARG A 104 -25.59 6.71 -3.42
C ARG A 104 -24.68 6.87 -4.63
N GLU A 105 -23.97 8.00 -4.73
CA GLU A 105 -23.22 8.38 -5.94
C GLU A 105 -21.73 8.10 -5.85
N ALA A 106 -21.16 8.03 -4.65
CA ALA A 106 -19.72 7.79 -4.52
C ALA A 106 -19.37 6.32 -4.86
N PRO A 107 -18.18 6.07 -5.42
CA PRO A 107 -17.68 4.70 -5.55
C PRO A 107 -17.37 4.08 -4.18
N ALA A 108 -17.51 2.76 -4.06
CA ALA A 108 -17.01 2.04 -2.89
C ALA A 108 -15.48 2.20 -2.78
N PRO A 109 -14.91 2.38 -1.58
CA PRO A 109 -15.52 2.15 -0.25
C PRO A 109 -16.27 3.31 0.42
N ILE A 110 -16.17 4.54 -0.11
CA ILE A 110 -16.82 5.72 0.52
C ILE A 110 -18.33 5.52 0.65
N SER A 111 -19.00 5.10 -0.43
CA SER A 111 -20.47 4.95 -0.42
C SER A 111 -20.95 3.94 0.62
N ASP A 112 -20.23 2.83 0.80
CA ASP A 112 -20.58 1.80 1.78
C ASP A 112 -20.54 2.33 3.22
N GLU A 113 -19.52 3.10 3.58
CA GLU A 113 -19.39 3.66 4.92
C GLU A 113 -20.36 4.82 5.17
N PHE A 114 -20.55 5.70 4.18
CA PHE A 114 -21.56 6.76 4.30
C PHE A 114 -22.98 6.20 4.35
N TYR A 115 -23.27 5.13 3.60
CA TYR A 115 -24.54 4.40 3.69
C TYR A 115 -24.75 3.80 5.08
N ARG A 116 -23.71 3.21 5.68
CA ARG A 116 -23.78 2.69 7.04
C ARG A 116 -24.07 3.79 8.05
N VAL A 117 -23.41 4.95 7.93
CA VAL A 117 -23.64 6.11 8.80
C VAL A 117 -25.06 6.65 8.66
N THR A 118 -25.60 6.78 7.43
CA THR A 118 -26.98 7.25 7.25
C THR A 118 -28.01 6.25 7.80
N GLN A 119 -27.73 4.94 7.69
CA GLN A 119 -28.55 3.90 8.33
C GLN A 119 -28.52 3.98 9.86
N GLU A 120 -27.34 4.10 10.46
CA GLU A 120 -27.18 4.28 11.92
C GLU A 120 -27.98 5.49 12.42
N ILE A 121 -27.91 6.61 11.70
CA ILE A 121 -28.67 7.82 12.05
C ILE A 121 -30.19 7.60 11.88
N SER A 122 -30.61 6.88 10.84
CA SER A 122 -32.04 6.62 10.58
C SER A 122 -32.73 5.79 11.67
N ILE A 123 -31.95 4.96 12.39
CA ILE A 123 -32.44 4.16 13.53
C ILE A 123 -32.25 4.86 14.89
N GLY A 124 -31.86 6.14 14.88
CA GLY A 124 -31.82 7.00 16.07
C GLY A 124 -30.44 7.22 16.69
N VAL A 125 -29.35 6.75 16.07
CA VAL A 125 -27.99 7.04 16.56
C VAL A 125 -27.67 8.53 16.34
N PRO A 126 -27.13 9.24 17.35
CA PRO A 126 -26.70 10.63 17.18
C PRO A 126 -25.68 10.78 16.04
N VAL A 127 -25.82 11.84 15.23
CA VAL A 127 -24.95 12.08 14.06
C VAL A 127 -23.46 12.11 14.44
N SER A 128 -23.11 12.76 15.55
CA SER A 128 -21.73 12.81 16.05
C SER A 128 -21.19 11.42 16.37
N GLU A 129 -21.97 10.59 17.06
CA GLU A 129 -21.61 9.22 17.43
C GLU A 129 -21.45 8.32 16.19
N ALA A 130 -22.38 8.40 15.23
CA ALA A 130 -22.30 7.63 13.99
C ALA A 130 -21.05 7.98 13.16
N MET A 131 -20.71 9.27 13.07
CA MET A 131 -19.48 9.69 12.37
C MET A 131 -18.21 9.29 13.13
N ILE A 132 -18.19 9.36 14.47
CA ILE A 132 -17.05 8.89 15.27
C ILE A 132 -16.86 7.38 15.07
N SER A 133 -17.94 6.59 15.09
CA SER A 133 -17.92 5.15 14.81
C SER A 133 -17.31 4.84 13.43
N MET A 134 -17.58 5.67 12.43
CA MET A 134 -16.93 5.58 11.11
C MET A 134 -15.41 5.78 11.18
N THR A 135 -14.93 6.74 11.99
CA THR A 135 -13.49 6.97 12.18
C THR A 135 -12.79 5.78 12.84
N ASP A 136 -13.44 5.11 13.80
CA ASP A 136 -12.88 3.94 14.48
C ASP A 136 -12.76 2.72 13.57
N ARG A 137 -13.67 2.60 12.58
CA ARG A 137 -13.66 1.52 11.58
C ARG A 137 -12.61 1.73 10.50
N ILE A 138 -12.53 2.94 9.95
CA ILE A 138 -11.64 3.26 8.81
C ILE A 138 -10.21 3.54 9.26
N LYS A 139 -10.03 4.14 10.45
CA LYS A 139 -8.72 4.51 11.02
C LYS A 139 -7.90 5.42 10.09
N SER A 140 -8.58 6.34 9.41
CA SER A 140 -7.97 7.37 8.58
C SER A 140 -7.79 8.65 9.37
N LEU A 141 -6.56 9.18 9.37
CA LEU A 141 -6.25 10.47 10.01
C LEU A 141 -7.02 11.63 9.34
N ASP A 142 -7.10 11.62 8.01
CA ASP A 142 -7.77 12.68 7.26
C ASP A 142 -9.29 12.63 7.54
N LEU A 143 -9.88 11.44 7.67
CA LEU A 143 -11.28 11.28 8.09
C LEU A 143 -11.52 11.77 9.53
N SER A 144 -10.64 11.43 10.47
CA SER A 144 -10.78 11.90 11.86
C SER A 144 -10.77 13.43 11.95
N LEU A 145 -9.90 14.09 11.18
CA LEU A 145 -9.85 15.55 11.09
C LEU A 145 -11.15 16.12 10.52
N VAL A 146 -11.66 15.54 9.42
CA VAL A 146 -12.93 15.93 8.82
C VAL A 146 -14.07 15.80 9.81
N VAL A 147 -14.25 14.63 10.42
CA VAL A 147 -15.35 14.34 11.35
C VAL A 147 -15.34 15.31 12.53
N THR A 148 -14.15 15.55 13.11
CA THR A 148 -13.99 16.50 14.21
C THR A 148 -14.39 17.91 13.79
N ALA A 149 -13.91 18.38 12.63
CA ALA A 149 -14.22 19.70 12.11
C ALA A 149 -15.72 19.86 11.80
N VAL A 150 -16.36 18.83 11.22
CA VAL A 150 -17.80 18.85 10.91
C VAL A 150 -18.65 18.89 12.18
N ILE A 151 -18.30 18.11 13.22
CA ILE A 151 -19.03 18.12 14.50
C ILE A 151 -18.99 19.53 15.11
N ILE A 152 -17.79 20.12 15.22
CA ILE A 152 -17.61 21.47 15.77
C ILE A 152 -18.39 22.50 14.93
N GLN A 153 -18.25 22.46 13.61
CA GLN A 153 -18.87 23.45 12.73
C GLN A 153 -20.40 23.39 12.77
N ARG A 154 -20.98 22.19 12.92
CA ARG A 154 -22.43 22.00 13.05
C ARG A 154 -22.98 22.57 14.36
N GLU A 155 -22.21 22.52 15.45
CA GLU A 155 -22.63 23.11 16.74
C GLU A 155 -22.57 24.64 16.72
N VAL A 156 -21.58 25.21 16.04
CA VAL A 156 -21.36 26.68 15.97
C VAL A 156 -22.18 27.34 14.85
N GLY A 157 -22.77 26.56 13.94
CA GLY A 157 -23.69 27.05 12.91
C GLY A 157 -23.02 27.75 11.72
N GLY A 158 -21.73 27.50 11.47
CA GLY A 158 -20.98 28.13 10.39
C GLY A 158 -21.20 27.47 9.02
N ALA A 159 -20.55 28.02 7.98
CA ALA A 159 -20.72 27.57 6.60
C ALA A 159 -20.03 26.22 6.31
N LEU A 160 -20.73 25.13 6.58
CA LEU A 160 -20.22 23.77 6.45
C LEU A 160 -19.70 23.45 5.03
N ALA A 161 -20.37 23.96 3.99
CA ALA A 161 -19.92 23.77 2.61
C ALA A 161 -18.50 24.31 2.37
N GLN A 162 -18.19 25.49 2.92
CA GLN A 162 -16.87 26.12 2.79
C GLN A 162 -15.81 25.34 3.57
N LEU A 163 -16.16 24.83 4.75
CA LEU A 163 -15.27 23.98 5.55
C LEU A 163 -14.93 22.67 4.82
N LEU A 164 -15.94 21.99 4.25
CA LEU A 164 -15.71 20.75 3.50
C LEU A 164 -14.85 20.99 2.25
N GLU A 165 -15.06 22.09 1.53
CA GLU A 165 -14.24 22.47 0.37
C GLU A 165 -12.79 22.77 0.77
N LEU A 166 -12.58 23.52 1.86
CA LEU A 166 -11.25 23.81 2.39
C LEU A 166 -10.50 22.52 2.76
N ILE A 167 -11.15 21.61 3.49
CA ILE A 167 -10.51 20.34 3.88
C ILE A 167 -10.24 19.47 2.65
N ALA A 168 -11.17 19.42 1.69
CA ALA A 168 -10.96 18.69 0.44
C ALA A 168 -9.76 19.23 -0.34
N ALA A 169 -9.60 20.56 -0.41
CA ALA A 169 -8.46 21.20 -1.06
C ALA A 169 -7.14 20.84 -0.36
N VAL A 170 -7.11 20.87 0.98
CA VAL A 170 -5.93 20.47 1.77
C VAL A 170 -5.55 19.00 1.53
N ILE A 171 -6.54 18.09 1.52
CA ILE A 171 -6.30 16.66 1.25
C ILE A 171 -5.74 16.46 -0.17
N ARG A 172 -6.33 17.11 -1.18
CA ARG A 172 -5.84 17.03 -2.57
C ARG A 172 -4.41 17.54 -2.70
N GLU A 173 -4.11 18.67 -2.08
CA GLU A 173 -2.75 19.23 -2.11
C GLU A 173 -1.75 18.28 -1.45
N ARG A 174 -2.13 17.66 -0.33
CA ARG A 174 -1.31 16.64 0.32
C ARG A 174 -1.10 15.41 -0.57
N GLN A 175 -2.14 14.94 -1.27
CA GLN A 175 -2.02 13.83 -2.22
C GLN A 175 -1.12 14.18 -3.41
N ARG A 176 -1.24 15.41 -3.93
CA ARG A 176 -0.38 15.94 -5.00
C ARG A 176 1.08 15.93 -4.57
N ILE A 177 1.41 16.53 -3.42
CA ILE A 177 2.77 16.57 -2.88
C ILE A 177 3.33 15.15 -2.69
N LYS A 178 2.53 14.22 -2.14
CA LYS A 178 2.94 12.80 -2.02
C LYS A 178 3.23 12.16 -3.37
N GLY A 179 2.43 12.46 -4.39
CA GLY A 179 2.61 12.00 -5.77
C GLY A 179 3.89 12.55 -6.40
N GLU A 180 4.16 13.85 -6.23
CA GLU A 180 5.39 14.50 -6.68
C GLU A 180 6.62 13.88 -5.99
N ILE A 181 6.59 13.72 -4.66
CA ILE A 181 7.67 13.06 -3.90
C ILE A 181 7.90 11.63 -4.42
N ARG A 182 6.83 10.85 -4.63
CA ARG A 182 6.94 9.48 -5.14
C ARG A 182 7.59 9.44 -6.52
N THR A 183 7.24 10.37 -7.38
CA THR A 183 7.76 10.46 -8.76
C THR A 183 9.23 10.85 -8.76
N LEU A 184 9.59 11.90 -8.00
CA LEU A 184 10.98 12.34 -7.84
C LEU A 184 11.86 11.25 -7.19
N THR A 185 11.32 10.57 -6.18
CA THR A 185 12.00 9.44 -5.52
C THR A 185 12.23 8.29 -6.50
N ALA A 186 11.21 7.92 -7.28
CA ALA A 186 11.32 6.85 -8.28
C ALA A 186 12.35 7.18 -9.36
N GLN A 187 12.43 8.43 -9.82
CA GLN A 187 13.46 8.88 -10.75
C GLN A 187 14.86 8.76 -10.13
N GLY A 188 15.03 9.22 -8.88
CA GLY A 188 16.30 9.13 -8.16
C GLY A 188 16.77 7.69 -7.94
N THR A 189 15.86 6.79 -7.56
CA THR A 189 16.18 5.36 -7.37
C THR A 189 16.52 4.67 -8.68
N LEU A 190 15.84 5.00 -9.79
CA LEU A 190 16.15 4.46 -11.11
C LEU A 190 17.53 4.91 -11.59
N THR A 191 17.85 6.21 -11.52
CA THR A 191 19.18 6.72 -11.90
C THR A 191 20.27 6.09 -11.04
N GLY A 192 20.04 5.98 -9.73
CA GLY A 192 20.94 5.30 -8.81
C GLY A 192 21.16 3.82 -9.15
N ALA A 193 20.09 3.10 -9.51
CA ALA A 193 20.16 1.71 -9.92
C ALA A 193 20.92 1.53 -11.24
N ILE A 194 20.70 2.40 -12.22
CA ILE A 194 21.41 2.38 -13.51
C ILE A 194 22.90 2.63 -13.30
N LEU A 195 23.27 3.69 -12.57
CA LEU A 195 24.66 4.01 -12.26
C LEU A 195 25.32 2.92 -11.41
N GLY A 196 24.55 2.35 -10.49
CA GLY A 196 24.93 1.22 -9.64
C GLY A 196 25.26 -0.05 -10.44
N ALA A 197 24.48 -0.35 -11.47
CA ALA A 197 24.63 -1.53 -12.32
C ALA A 197 25.69 -1.34 -13.43
N MET A 198 26.00 -0.10 -13.82
CA MET A 198 26.85 0.22 -14.97
C MET A 198 28.22 -0.48 -14.96
N PRO A 199 29.01 -0.51 -13.87
CA PRO A 199 30.32 -1.17 -13.90
C PRO A 199 30.22 -2.68 -14.13
N ILE A 200 29.17 -3.30 -13.58
CA ILE A 200 28.92 -4.74 -13.71
C ILE A 200 28.47 -5.05 -15.14
N THR A 201 27.51 -4.29 -15.68
CA THR A 201 27.00 -4.51 -17.03
C THR A 201 28.06 -4.27 -18.10
N VAL A 202 28.87 -3.22 -17.95
CA VAL A 202 30.00 -2.92 -18.85
C VAL A 202 31.08 -3.99 -18.73
N GLY A 203 31.45 -4.40 -17.52
CA GLY A 203 32.44 -5.46 -17.30
C GLY A 203 32.04 -6.79 -17.96
N ILE A 204 30.78 -7.20 -17.78
CA ILE A 204 30.21 -8.38 -18.44
C ILE A 204 30.22 -8.22 -19.97
N ALA A 205 29.78 -7.06 -20.48
CA ALA A 205 29.74 -6.79 -21.91
C ALA A 205 31.13 -6.89 -22.56
N ILE A 206 32.17 -6.35 -21.91
CA ILE A 206 33.55 -6.43 -22.41
C ILE A 206 34.03 -7.88 -22.45
N VAL A 207 33.74 -8.70 -21.43
CA VAL A 207 34.10 -10.12 -21.42
C VAL A 207 33.38 -10.87 -22.53
N LEU A 208 32.07 -10.65 -22.69
CA LEU A 208 31.28 -11.30 -23.75
C LEU A 208 31.76 -10.91 -25.15
N VAL A 209 31.97 -9.61 -25.41
CA VAL A 209 32.45 -9.12 -26.71
C VAL A 209 33.86 -9.63 -26.99
N GLY A 210 34.77 -9.62 -26.00
CA GLY A 210 36.12 -10.16 -26.17
C GLY A 210 36.12 -11.64 -26.56
N ARG A 211 35.28 -12.44 -25.88
CA ARG A 211 35.15 -13.88 -26.15
C ARG A 211 34.52 -14.20 -27.51
N VAL A 212 33.64 -13.33 -28.02
CA VAL A 212 33.03 -13.49 -29.36
C VAL A 212 33.95 -12.99 -30.47
N SER A 213 34.62 -11.85 -30.27
CA SER A 213 35.45 -11.21 -31.30
C SER A 213 36.82 -11.86 -31.49
N GLN A 214 37.44 -12.39 -30.44
CA GLN A 214 38.75 -13.05 -30.51
C GLN A 214 38.75 -14.37 -29.71
N PRO A 215 38.29 -15.48 -30.32
CA PRO A 215 38.25 -16.76 -29.65
C PRO A 215 39.67 -17.26 -29.33
N GLY A 216 40.03 -17.33 -28.06
CA GLY A 216 41.30 -17.91 -27.59
C GLY A 216 42.38 -16.90 -27.18
N GLU A 217 42.17 -15.60 -27.38
CA GLU A 217 43.05 -14.57 -26.80
C GLU A 217 42.54 -14.06 -25.44
N PRO A 218 43.46 -13.69 -24.53
CA PRO A 218 43.07 -13.15 -23.23
C PRO A 218 42.25 -11.87 -23.36
N SER A 219 41.06 -11.83 -22.74
CA SER A 219 40.26 -10.60 -22.75
C SER A 219 40.98 -9.46 -22.00
N PHE A 220 40.74 -8.20 -22.38
CA PHE A 220 41.34 -7.03 -21.72
C PHE A 220 41.20 -7.02 -20.19
N ILE A 221 40.15 -7.63 -19.64
CA ILE A 221 39.86 -7.68 -18.20
C ILE A 221 40.45 -8.95 -17.55
N GLU A 222 40.97 -9.93 -18.30
CA GLU A 222 41.50 -11.17 -17.73
C GLU A 222 42.63 -10.98 -16.70
N PRO A 223 43.61 -10.08 -16.89
CA PRO A 223 44.62 -9.83 -15.85
C PRO A 223 43.98 -9.32 -14.54
N LEU A 224 42.87 -8.59 -14.63
CA LEU A 224 42.13 -8.07 -13.48
C LEU A 224 41.38 -9.20 -12.72
N ILE A 225 41.00 -10.28 -13.40
CA ILE A 225 40.26 -11.41 -12.83
C ILE A 225 41.20 -12.57 -12.45
N ALA A 226 42.38 -12.68 -13.06
CA ALA A 226 43.28 -13.82 -12.88
C ALA A 226 44.44 -13.56 -11.89
N THR A 227 44.74 -12.30 -11.55
CA THR A 227 45.85 -11.95 -10.65
C THR A 227 45.37 -11.59 -9.24
N ASP A 228 46.17 -11.91 -8.22
CA ASP A 228 45.89 -11.58 -6.82
C ASP A 228 45.70 -10.06 -6.60
N LEU A 229 46.49 -9.25 -7.30
CA LEU A 229 46.37 -7.79 -7.29
C LEU A 229 45.06 -7.32 -7.94
N GLY A 230 44.63 -7.98 -9.03
CA GLY A 230 43.35 -7.71 -9.69
C GLY A 230 42.15 -7.97 -8.79
N HIS A 231 42.16 -9.07 -8.03
CA HIS A 231 41.13 -9.37 -7.03
C HIS A 231 41.07 -8.32 -5.92
N LEU A 232 42.22 -7.84 -5.43
CA LEU A 232 42.27 -6.77 -4.42
C LEU A 232 41.64 -5.46 -4.96
N LEU A 233 41.96 -5.08 -6.21
CA LEU A 233 41.40 -3.89 -6.85
C LEU A 233 39.89 -4.03 -7.09
N LEU A 234 39.42 -5.21 -7.52
CA LEU A 234 38.00 -5.50 -7.69
C LEU A 234 37.24 -5.44 -6.36
N ALA A 235 37.82 -5.99 -5.29
CA ALA A 235 37.24 -5.90 -3.96
C ALA A 235 37.14 -4.44 -3.48
N GLY A 236 38.19 -3.63 -3.70
CA GLY A 236 38.18 -2.20 -3.40
C GLY A 236 37.12 -1.43 -4.21
N ALA A 237 37.03 -1.70 -5.50
CA ALA A 237 36.03 -1.11 -6.39
C ALA A 237 34.60 -1.49 -5.97
N LEU A 238 34.37 -2.75 -5.59
CA LEU A 238 33.07 -3.23 -5.10
C LEU A 238 32.67 -2.53 -3.80
N ILE A 239 33.60 -2.39 -2.84
CA ILE A 239 33.35 -1.66 -1.59
C ILE A 239 32.96 -0.21 -1.89
N TRP A 240 33.72 0.47 -2.75
CA TRP A 240 33.44 1.85 -3.15
C TRP A 240 32.08 1.98 -3.84
N GLN A 241 31.76 1.02 -4.71
CA GLN A 241 30.46 0.94 -5.40
C GLN A 241 29.31 0.75 -4.40
N CYS A 242 29.44 -0.16 -3.43
CA CYS A 242 28.45 -0.37 -2.38
C CYS A 242 28.24 0.89 -1.53
N ILE A 243 29.32 1.60 -1.18
CA ILE A 243 29.24 2.88 -0.45
C ILE A 243 28.48 3.92 -1.28
N GLY A 244 28.82 4.06 -2.56
CA GLY A 244 28.14 5.00 -3.46
C GLY A 244 26.65 4.72 -3.58
N VAL A 245 26.27 3.47 -3.83
CA VAL A 245 24.87 3.04 -3.90
C VAL A 245 24.16 3.26 -2.56
N PHE A 246 24.82 2.98 -1.43
CA PHE A 246 24.27 3.24 -0.10
C PHE A 246 23.98 4.73 0.14
N ILE A 247 24.90 5.61 -0.23
CA ILE A 247 24.72 7.07 -0.11
C ILE A 247 23.54 7.53 -0.98
N ILE A 248 23.46 7.08 -2.23
CA ILE A 248 22.35 7.41 -3.13
C ILE A 248 21.01 6.94 -2.54
N MET A 249 20.93 5.69 -2.07
CA MET A 249 19.71 5.17 -1.44
C MET A 249 19.30 5.93 -0.18
N ARG A 250 20.26 6.55 0.53
CA ARG A 250 19.99 7.36 1.71
C ARG A 250 19.50 8.77 1.36
N ILE A 251 20.06 9.39 0.32
CA ILE A 251 19.64 10.71 -0.17
C ILE A 251 18.23 10.65 -0.76
N VAL A 252 17.95 9.62 -1.55
CA VAL A 252 16.67 9.46 -2.25
C VAL A 252 15.52 9.10 -1.31
N ARG A 253 15.79 8.57 -0.12
CA ARG A 253 14.75 8.27 0.88
C ARG A 253 14.23 9.55 1.53
N ILE A 254 13.33 10.24 0.85
CA ILE A 254 12.56 11.35 1.42
C ILE A 254 11.56 10.76 2.42
N LYS A 255 11.68 11.11 3.70
CA LYS A 255 10.65 10.82 4.71
C LYS A 255 9.47 11.77 4.47
N VAL A 256 8.28 11.20 4.27
CA VAL A 256 7.00 11.91 4.20
C VAL A 256 6.20 11.62 5.46
#